data_AF-M5RQW6-F1
#
_entry.id   AF-M5RQW6-F1
#
_cell.length_a   1.000
_cell.length_b   1.000
_cell.length_c   1.000
_cell.angle_alpha   90.00
_cell.angle_beta   90.00
_cell.angle_gamma   90.00
#
_symmetry.space_group_name_H-M   'P 1'
#
loop_
_entity.id
_entity.type
_entity.pdbx_description
1 polymer ?
#
loop_
_entity_poly.entity_id
_entity_poly.type
_entity_poly.pdbx_seq_one_letter_code
_entity_poly.pdbx_strand_id
1 'polypeptide(L)' 'MPQSDLYRSVAAATGESISTIKRLGFLIADPSQPISDPEAESLGPHIIDWDEFNVHQAETEGLDWLG' A
#
# COMPACT_ATOMS: atom_id res chain seq x y z
N MET A 1 7.08 -14.63 0.07
CA MET A 1 7.65 -13.81 -1.02
C MET A 1 8.94 -13.17 -0.51
N PRO A 2 10.03 -13.15 -1.31
CA PRO A 2 11.24 -12.40 -0.98
C PRO A 2 10.98 -10.89 -0.86
N GLN A 3 11.69 -10.20 0.05
CA GLN A 3 11.54 -8.76 0.27
C GLN A 3 11.81 -7.93 -1.00
N SER A 4 12.73 -8.39 -1.86
CA SER A 4 13.02 -7.76 -3.15
C SER A 4 11.83 -7.73 -4.09
N ASP A 5 11.01 -8.79 -4.04
CA ASP A 5 9.88 -8.95 -4.93
C ASP A 5 8.71 -8.09 -4.45
N LEU A 6 8.54 -7.98 -3.13
CA LEU A 6 7.63 -7.00 -2.53
C LEU A 6 7.95 -5.57 -3.00
N TYR A 7 9.22 -5.16 -2.90
CA TYR A 7 9.61 -3.81 -3.31
C TYR A 7 9.35 -3.55 -4.79
N ARG A 8 9.57 -4.56 -5.65
CA ARG A 8 9.28 -4.45 -7.09
C ARG A 8 7.78 -4.34 -7.35
N SER A 9 6.97 -5.15 -6.68
CA SER A 9 5.52 -5.12 -6.82
C SER A 9 4.93 -3.79 -6.35
N VAL A 10 5.37 -3.27 -5.20
CA VAL A 10 4.91 -1.96 -4.69
C VAL A 10 5.33 -0.84 -5.65
N ALA A 11 6.59 -0.82 -6.11
CA ALA A 11 7.06 0.17 -7.09
C ALA A 11 6.26 0.12 -8.41
N ALA A 12 5.92 -1.08 -8.89
CA ALA A 12 5.13 -1.24 -10.11
C ALA A 12 3.68 -0.75 -9.93
N ALA A 13 3.08 -0.97 -8.77
CA ALA A 13 1.70 -0.56 -8.49
C ALA A 13 1.57 0.96 -8.27
N THR A 14 2.56 1.60 -7.66
CA THR A 14 2.51 3.04 -7.32
C THR A 14 3.19 3.96 -8.34
N GLY A 15 3.97 3.39 -9.27
CA GLY A 15 4.80 4.17 -10.20
C GLY A 15 6.07 4.79 -9.56
N GLU A 16 6.30 4.54 -8.27
CA GLU A 16 7.47 5.02 -7.54
C GLU A 16 8.75 4.24 -7.86
N SER A 17 9.90 4.86 -7.58
CA SER A 17 11.18 4.18 -7.74
C SER A 17 11.40 3.12 -6.64
N ILE A 18 12.09 2.01 -6.96
CA ILE A 18 12.48 1.01 -5.95
C ILE A 18 13.30 1.64 -4.81
N SER A 19 14.12 2.66 -5.10
CA SER A 19 14.83 3.44 -4.09
C SER A 19 13.89 4.20 -3.16
N THR A 20 12.81 4.80 -3.68
CA THR A 20 11.77 5.45 -2.87
C THR A 20 11.12 4.43 -1.95
N ILE A 21 10.67 3.30 -2.50
CA ILE A 21 9.99 2.24 -1.74
C ILE A 21 10.89 1.64 -0.64
N LYS A 22 12.18 1.41 -0.93
CA LYS A 22 13.15 0.97 0.08
C LYS A 22 13.34 1.97 1.22
N ARG A 23 13.33 3.27 0.91
CA ARG A 23 13.47 4.34 1.91
C ARG A 23 12.23 4.44 2.81
N LEU A 24 11.04 4.20 2.27
CA LEU A 24 9.78 4.20 3.02
C LEU A 24 9.66 2.96 3.91
N GLY A 25 10.12 1.80 3.45
CA GLY A 25 10.15 0.57 4.26
C GLY A 25 8.80 -0.12 4.34
N PHE A 26 8.52 -1.00 3.39
CA PHE A 26 7.29 -1.81 3.36
C PHE A 26 7.50 -3.20 3.95
N LEU A 27 6.47 -3.72 4.61
CA LEU A 27 6.42 -5.07 5.18
C LEU A 27 5.08 -5.72 4.87
N ILE A 28 5.07 -7.05 4.74
CA ILE A 28 3.81 -7.81 4.69
C ILE A 28 3.42 -8.11 6.13
N ALA A 29 2.23 -7.67 6.53
CA ALA A 29 1.66 -8.02 7.81
C ALA A 29 1.40 -9.54 7.89
N ASP A 30 1.70 -10.15 9.03
CA ASP A 30 1.34 -11.54 9.30
C ASP A 30 -0.17 -11.63 9.51
N PRO A 31 -0.94 -12.34 8.67
CA PRO A 31 -2.39 -12.42 8.79
C PRO A 31 -2.84 -13.14 10.09
N SER A 32 -1.94 -13.88 10.76
CA SER A 32 -2.22 -14.48 12.06
C SER A 32 -2.00 -13.53 13.24
N GLN A 33 -1.36 -12.38 13.01
CA GLN A 33 -1.26 -11.31 13.99
C GLN A 33 -2.28 -10.21 13.67
N PRO A 34 -3.41 -10.16 14.40
CA PRO A 34 -4.40 -9.12 14.18
C PRO A 34 -3.81 -7.76 14.53
N ILE A 35 -3.89 -6.84 13.58
CA ILE A 35 -3.63 -5.42 13.83
C ILE A 35 -4.91 -4.86 14.43
N SER A 36 -4.92 -4.64 15.74
CA SER A 36 -6.11 -4.20 16.48
C SER A 36 -6.53 -2.76 16.17
N ASP A 37 -5.57 -1.92 15.81
CA ASP A 37 -5.78 -0.52 15.44
C ASP A 37 -4.86 -0.20 14.25
N PRO A 38 -5.37 -0.24 13.00
CA PRO A 38 -4.58 0.03 11.81
C PRO A 38 -4.14 1.50 11.69
N GLU A 39 -4.75 2.41 12.45
CA GLU A 39 -4.38 3.82 12.51
C GLU A 39 -3.47 4.16 13.69
N ALA A 40 -3.07 3.16 14.49
CA ALA A 40 -2.23 3.39 15.65
C ALA A 40 -0.94 4.12 15.24
N GLU A 41 -0.65 5.26 15.88
CA GLU A 41 0.55 6.07 15.61
C GLU A 41 1.86 5.25 15.71
N SER A 42 1.84 4.16 16.49
CA SER A 42 2.95 3.22 16.65
C SER A 42 3.29 2.41 15.41
N LEU A 43 2.37 2.31 14.45
CA LEU A 43 2.54 1.59 13.19
C LEU A 43 3.20 2.45 12.10
N GLY A 44 3.37 3.74 12.36
CA GLY A 44 4.05 4.68 11.49
C GLY A 44 3.23 5.11 10.27
N PRO A 45 3.73 6.08 9.48
CA PRO A 45 2.98 6.76 8.43
C PRO A 45 2.74 5.93 7.15
N HIS A 46 2.88 4.59 7.20
CA HIS A 46 2.98 3.73 6.01
C HIS A 46 2.01 2.53 6.01
N ILE A 47 0.92 2.61 6.77
CA ILE A 47 -0.20 1.66 6.63
C ILE A 47 -1.14 2.17 5.54
N ILE A 48 -1.51 1.26 4.64
CA ILE A 48 -2.55 1.47 3.62
C ILE A 48 -3.77 0.68 4.07
N ASP A 49 -4.91 1.36 4.25
CA ASP A 49 -6.21 0.71 4.36
C ASP A 49 -6.67 0.29 2.95
N TRP A 50 -6.85 -1.01 2.73
CA TRP A 50 -7.23 -1.55 1.43
C TRP A 50 -8.69 -1.26 1.07
N ASP A 51 -9.59 -1.15 2.05
CA ASP A 51 -10.99 -0.83 1.77
C ASP A 51 -11.09 0.63 1.30
N GLU A 52 -10.41 1.55 1.99
CA GLU A 52 -10.30 2.96 1.58
C GLU A 52 -9.58 3.11 0.23
N PHE A 53 -8.47 2.40 0.03
CA PHE A 53 -7.73 2.43 -1.24
C PHE A 53 -8.59 1.95 -2.41
N ASN A 54 -9.34 0.86 -2.23
CA ASN A 54 -10.23 0.33 -3.28
C ASN A 54 -11.36 1.31 -3.62
N VAL A 55 -11.90 2.02 -2.62
CA VAL A 55 -12.88 3.09 -2.85
C VAL A 55 -12.26 4.21 -3.70
N HIS A 56 -11.07 4.69 -3.33
CA HIS A 56 -10.38 5.73 -4.10
C HIS A 56 -10.01 5.29 -5.51
N GLN A 57 -9.60 4.03 -5.71
CA GLN A 57 -9.33 3.49 -7.03
C GLN A 57 -10.61 3.48 -7.90
N ALA A 58 -11.74 3.04 -7.34
CA ALA A 58 -13.02 3.01 -8.05
C ALA A 58 -13.55 4.41 -8.39
N GLU A 59 -13.35 5.40 -7.52
CA GLU A 59 -13.67 6.81 -7.80
C GLU A 59 -12.83 7.36 -8.95
N THR A 60 -11.54 7.01 -8.98
CA THR A 60 -10.61 7.45 -10.03
C THR A 60 -10.95 6.81 -11.38
N GLU A 61 -11.30 5.52 -11.40
CA GLU A 61 -11.74 4.81 -12.62
C GLU A 61 -13.14 5.24 -13.08
N GLY A 62 -14.01 5.68 -12.18
CA GLY A 62 -15.34 6.23 -12.52
C GLY A 62 -15.28 7.59 -13.23
N LEU A 63 -14.18 8.35 -13.03
CA LEU A 63 -13.95 9.64 -13.69
C LEU A 63 -13.43 9.49 -15.13
N ASP A 64 -12.79 8.37 -15.47
CA ASP A 64 -12.30 8.06 -16.82
C ASP A 64 -13.43 7.74 -17.82
N TRP A 65 -14.66 7.48 -17.36
CA TRP A 65 -15.84 7.22 -18.21
C TRP A 65 -16.63 8.48 -18.60
N LEU A 66 -16.23 9.66 -18.13
CA LEU A 66 -16.83 10.97 -18.47
C LEU A 66 -15.96 11.80 -19.44
N GLY A 67 -14.93 11.19 -20.04
CA GLY A 67 -14.05 11.78 -21.05
C GLY A 67 -14.31 11.26 -22.46
#